data_AF-A0A0F7S6M3-F1
#
_entry.id   AF-A0A0F7S6M3-F1
#
_cell.length_a   1.000
_cell.length_b   1.000
_cell.length_c   1.000
_cell.angle_alpha   90.00
_cell.angle_beta   90.00
_cell.angle_gamma   90.00
#
_symmetry.space_group_name_H-M   'P 1'
#
loop_
_entity.id
_entity.type
_entity.pdbx_description
1 polymer ?
#
loop_
_entity_poly.entity_id
_entity_poly.type
_entity_poly.pdbx_seq_one_letter_code
_entity_poly.pdbx_strand_id
1 'polypeptide(L)' 'MADAKRALDNLNGFHLNERYIVVLYHMPARLAAKADLARREAELADLKAFHNIADEA' A
#
# COMPACT_ATOMS: atom_id res chain seq x y z
N MET A 1 20.35 -14.62 1.58
CA MET A 1 19.06 -15.06 1.00
C MET A 1 18.39 -16.17 1.79
N ALA A 2 19.13 -17.07 2.45
CA ALA A 2 18.54 -18.18 3.22
C ALA A 2 17.64 -17.69 4.37
N ASP A 3 18.07 -16.70 5.14
CA ASP A 3 17.31 -16.25 6.32
C ASP A 3 16.03 -15.52 5.94
N ALA A 4 16.06 -14.67 4.92
CA ALA A 4 14.86 -13.99 4.42
C ALA A 4 13.81 -14.99 3.91
N LYS A 5 14.25 -16.05 3.21
CA LYS A 5 13.36 -17.14 2.79
C LYS A 5 12.81 -17.91 3.97
N ARG A 6 13.66 -18.30 4.92
CA ARG A 6 13.23 -19.01 6.14
C ARG A 6 12.25 -18.17 6.96
N ALA A 7 12.46 -16.85 7.06
CA ALA A 7 11.56 -15.96 7.75
C ALA A 7 10.19 -15.90 7.06
N LEU A 8 10.16 -15.76 5.73
CA LEU A 8 8.91 -15.78 4.98
C LEU A 8 8.13 -17.09 5.19
N ASP A 9 8.82 -18.22 5.07
CA ASP A 9 8.20 -19.55 5.16
C ASP A 9 7.63 -19.82 6.57
N ASN A 10 8.29 -19.34 7.64
CA ASN A 10 7.90 -19.65 9.02
C ASN A 10 7.05 -18.57 9.72
N LEU A 11 7.15 -17.30 9.32
CA LEU A 11 6.48 -16.19 10.02
C LEU A 11 5.18 -15.76 9.36
N ASN A 12 4.90 -16.19 8.12
CA ASN A 12 3.63 -15.88 7.49
C ASN A 12 2.48 -16.60 8.21
N GLY A 13 1.51 -15.85 8.73
CA GLY A 13 0.44 -16.39 9.57
C GLY A 13 0.84 -16.60 11.04
N PHE A 14 1.98 -16.06 11.49
CA PHE A 14 2.37 -16.11 12.90
C PHE A 14 1.43 -15.26 13.76
N HIS A 15 0.98 -15.83 14.89
CA HIS A 15 0.09 -15.15 15.83
C HIS A 15 0.88 -14.27 16.80
N LEU A 16 0.56 -12.97 16.82
CA LEU A 16 1.18 -11.97 17.67
C LEU A 16 0.12 -10.95 18.13
N ASN A 17 -0.09 -10.84 19.44
CA ASN A 17 -1.03 -9.89 20.05
C ASN A 17 -2.45 -9.93 19.44
N GLU A 18 -3.07 -11.12 19.41
CA GLU A 18 -4.41 -11.34 18.82
C GLU A 18 -4.52 -10.98 17.33
N ARG A 19 -3.38 -10.99 16.62
CA ARG A 19 -3.30 -10.68 15.18
C ARG A 19 -2.42 -11.69 14.48
N TYR A 20 -2.73 -11.97 13.22
CA TYR A 20 -1.91 -12.81 12.35
C TYR A 20 -1.14 -11.91 11.39
N ILE A 21 0.18 -12.05 11.37
CA ILE A 21 1.03 -11.22 10.49
C ILE A 21 1.13 -11.83 9.10
N VAL A 22 1.19 -10.96 8.09
CA VAL A 22 1.48 -11.34 6.71
C VAL A 22 2.90 -10.92 6.38
N VAL A 23 3.71 -11.84 5.86
CA VAL A 23 5.09 -11.55 5.47
C VAL A 23 5.18 -11.62 3.95
N LEU A 24 5.73 -10.59 3.35
CA LEU A 24 5.90 -10.48 1.90
C LEU A 24 7.32 -10.04 1.59
N TYR A 25 7.85 -10.50 0.46
CA TYR A 25 9.06 -9.88 -0.10
C TYR A 25 8.78 -8.44 -0.53
N HIS A 26 9.79 -7.60 -0.38
CA HIS A 26 9.76 -6.24 -0.88
C HIS A 26 9.54 -6.23 -2.41
N MET A 27 8.41 -5.68 -2.85
CA MET A 27 8.07 -5.49 -4.26
C MET A 27 7.99 -3.99 -4.55
N PRO A 28 9.02 -3.37 -5.15
CA PRO A 28 9.06 -1.92 -5.36
C PRO A 28 7.86 -1.40 -6.19
N ALA A 29 7.38 -2.21 -7.15
CA ALA A 29 6.20 -1.88 -7.95
C ALA A 29 4.92 -1.69 -7.11
N ARG A 30 4.76 -2.44 -6.01
CA ARG A 30 3.56 -2.33 -5.15
C ARG A 30 3.57 -1.06 -4.29
N LEU A 31 4.76 -0.55 -3.93
CA LEU A 31 4.89 0.72 -3.22
C LEU A 31 4.72 1.91 -4.17
N ALA A 32 5.30 1.82 -5.37
CA ALA A 32 5.12 2.83 -6.42
C ALA A 32 3.64 3.04 -6.75
N ALA A 33 2.85 1.95 -6.83
CA ALA A 33 1.42 2.04 -7.08
C ALA A 33 0.66 2.89 -6.03
N LYS A 34 1.05 2.84 -4.75
CA LYS A 34 0.43 3.68 -3.72
C LYS A 34 0.84 5.15 -3.84
N ALA A 35 2.12 5.40 -4.13
CA ALA A 35 2.62 6.75 -4.34
C ALA A 35 1.96 7.41 -5.57
N ASP A 36 1.79 6.64 -6.65
CA ASP A 36 1.10 7.11 -7.85
C ASP A 36 -0.39 7.38 -7.60
N LEU A 37 -1.08 6.54 -6.82
CA LEU A 37 -2.48 6.79 -6.44
C LEU A 37 -2.61 8.09 -5.63
N ALA A 38 -1.78 8.28 -4.61
CA ALA A 38 -1.80 9.50 -3.80
C ALA A 38 -1.52 10.76 -4.64
N ARG A 39 -0.59 10.68 -5.59
CA ARG A 39 -0.32 11.77 -6.53
C ARG A 39 -1.53 12.07 -7.42
N ARG A 40 -2.17 11.03 -7.97
CA ARG A 40 -3.37 11.18 -8.81
C ARG A 40 -4.54 11.76 -8.04
N GLU A 41 -4.73 11.37 -6.78
CA GLU A 41 -5.76 11.93 -5.91
C GLU A 41 -5.54 13.43 -5.64
N ALA A 42 -4.30 13.85 -5.39
CA ALA A 42 -3.95 15.26 -5.24
C ALA A 42 -4.18 16.06 -6.54
N GLU A 43 -3.69 15.55 -7.68
CA GLU A 43 -3.90 16.20 -8.99
C GLU A 43 -5.40 16.32 -9.32
N LEU A 44 -6.21 15.30 -8.99
CA LEU A 44 -7.66 15.35 -9.17
C LEU A 44 -8.33 16.38 -8.26
N ALA A 45 -7.90 16.50 -6.99
CA ALA A 45 -8.43 17.50 -6.07
C ALA A 45 -8.14 18.93 -6.56
N ASP A 46 -6.90 19.19 -7.01
CA ASP A 46 -6.51 20.49 -7.57
C ASP A 46 -7.29 20.81 -8.85
N LEU A 47 -7.47 19.82 -9.73
CA LEU A 47 -8.23 19.98 -10.97
C LEU A 47 -9.71 20.25 -10.70
N LYS A 48 -10.33 19.53 -9.76
CA LYS A 48 -11.72 19.78 -9.34
C LYS A 48 -11.88 21.18 -8.73
N ALA A 49 -10.93 21.62 -7.90
CA ALA A 49 -10.93 22.96 -7.33
C ALA A 49 -10.80 24.05 -8.42
N PHE A 50 -9.89 23.85 -9.39
CA PHE A 50 -9.73 24.78 -10.52
C PHE A 50 -10.99 24.88 -11.38
N HIS A 51 -11.69 23.77 -11.59
CA HIS A 51 -12.91 23.71 -12.39
C HIS A 51 -14.21 23.93 -11.60
N ASN A 52 -14.12 24.22 -10.29
CA ASN A 52 -15.27 24.39 -9.39
C ASN A 52 -16.27 23.23 -9.45
N ILE A 53 -15.77 22.00 -9.59
CA ILE A 53 -16.58 20.77 -9.63
C ILE A 53 -16.77 20.30 -8.19
N ALA A 54 -18.02 20.37 -7.71
CA ALA A 54 -18.39 19.75 -6.43
C ALA A 54 -18.63 18.24 -6.63
N ASP A 55 -18.11 17.42 -5.72
CA ASP A 55 -18.46 16.00 -5.70
C ASP A 55 -19.92 15.87 -5.27
N GLU A 56 -20.80 15.52 -6.21
CA GLU A 56 -22.17 15.13 -5.89
C GLU A 56 -22.13 13.85 -5.04
N ALA A 57 -22.68 13.96 -3.83
CA ALA A 57 -22.70 12.93 -2.80
C ALA A 57 -23.68 11.79 -3.11
#